data_AF-A0AAV6AUJ4-F1
#
_entry.id   AF-A0AAV6AUJ4-F1
#
_cell.length_a   1.000
_cell.length_b   1.000
_cell.length_c   1.000
_cell.angle_alpha   90.00
_cell.angle_beta   90.00
_cell.angle_gamma   90.00
#
_symmetry.space_group_name_H-M   'P 1'
#
loop_
_entity.id
_entity.type
_entity.pdbx_description
1 polymer ?
#
loop_
_entity_poly.entity_id
_entity_poly.type
_entity_poly.pdbx_seq_one_letter_code
_entity_poly.pdbx_strand_id
1 'polypeptide(L)'
;MDAKDIGAEGSIVPTLRYRDVGAAIDWLCKAFGFERQLVVDRAEGGAVRYAELTFGSGMVMVGPVEDADTDAEGESDKVAPAENQVCYLFVPDAARHCTRAKAAGAEIILDIDDEESHGRGYSCRDPEGHVWTFGTYDPWKRMARVAEPDRPADVLRSGIGRLALGGAIVGVVLVSAAVAGWALGLAEFHGLDSEAPAGIAADTSAAAPRKMSEVRELLARERSARTSAERAAAEAQAQLARERSAREVVQAADRTLEEIRGQLAQERSALAAAQRKAEEARQRLSLVERAAQEASEKLTSERSAREAAELAKQQAQEQLTKERAAWAAAEREAEADEREEKQQRAKGHSAKKVAYRTRLMPMPPPAPRPKPTFRPYARWDY
;
A
#
# COMPACT_ATOMS: atom_id res chain seq x y z
N MET A 1 19.64 2.22 21.64
CA MET A 1 19.81 0.95 20.92
C MET A 1 19.43 1.23 19.50
N ASP A 2 20.39 1.08 18.58
CA ASP A 2 20.06 1.19 17.16
C ASP A 2 19.32 -0.10 16.76
N ALA A 3 18.38 -0.02 15.81
CA ALA A 3 17.65 -1.20 15.33
C ALA A 3 18.57 -2.30 14.76
N LYS A 4 19.85 -1.97 14.49
CA LYS A 4 20.92 -2.88 14.07
C LYS A 4 21.49 -3.73 15.21
N ASP A 5 21.22 -3.37 16.46
CA ASP A 5 21.71 -4.07 17.66
C ASP A 5 20.76 -5.19 18.13
N ILE A 6 19.59 -5.32 17.50
CA ILE A 6 18.62 -6.39 17.77
C ILE A 6 19.08 -7.64 17.01
N GLY A 7 19.24 -8.76 17.71
CA GLY A 7 19.77 -10.02 17.16
C GLY A 7 18.98 -10.59 15.96
N ALA A 8 19.47 -11.69 15.39
CA ALA A 8 18.93 -12.31 14.17
C ALA A 8 17.48 -12.85 14.25
N GLU A 9 16.81 -12.66 15.37
CA GLU A 9 15.38 -12.94 15.56
C GLU A 9 14.55 -11.76 15.04
N GLY A 10 13.40 -12.03 14.43
CA GLY A 10 12.56 -10.99 13.84
C GLY A 10 12.12 -9.95 14.89
N SER A 11 12.62 -8.71 14.78
CA SER A 11 12.28 -7.61 15.69
C SER A 11 10.84 -7.08 15.52
N ILE A 12 10.14 -7.57 14.49
CA ILE A 12 8.75 -7.25 14.17
C ILE A 12 7.93 -8.53 14.32
N VAL A 13 6.92 -8.49 15.19
CA VAL A 13 6.03 -9.62 15.48
C VAL A 13 4.59 -9.19 15.17
N PRO A 14 3.99 -9.65 14.05
CA PRO A 14 2.59 -9.39 13.75
C PRO A 14 1.69 -9.89 14.88
N THR A 15 0.70 -9.08 15.25
CA THR A 15 -0.28 -9.42 16.29
C THR A 15 -1.66 -9.52 15.67
N LEU A 16 -2.21 -10.73 15.65
CA LEU A 16 -3.47 -11.05 14.99
C LEU A 16 -4.57 -11.24 16.04
N ARG A 17 -5.79 -10.83 15.69
CA ARG A 17 -6.96 -10.89 16.58
C ARG A 17 -7.96 -11.92 16.08
N TYR A 18 -8.39 -12.81 16.98
CA TYR A 18 -9.33 -13.89 16.70
C TYR A 18 -10.50 -13.84 17.68
N ARG A 19 -11.70 -14.21 17.24
CA ARG A 19 -12.86 -14.37 18.12
C ARG A 19 -12.71 -15.62 18.98
N ASP A 20 -12.22 -16.72 18.39
CA ASP A 20 -11.88 -17.95 19.11
C ASP A 20 -10.37 -18.23 19.01
N VAL A 21 -9.62 -17.66 19.94
CA VAL A 21 -8.15 -17.77 19.99
C VAL A 21 -7.71 -19.23 20.14
N GLY A 22 -8.43 -20.04 20.91
CA GLY A 22 -8.08 -21.46 21.12
C GLY A 22 -8.21 -22.26 19.82
N ALA A 23 -9.35 -22.12 19.15
CA ALA A 23 -9.58 -22.76 17.86
C ALA A 23 -8.60 -22.26 16.78
N ALA A 24 -8.29 -20.95 16.78
CA ALA A 24 -7.31 -20.37 15.87
C ALA A 24 -5.91 -20.97 16.06
N ILE A 25 -5.42 -21.07 17.30
CA ILE A 25 -4.12 -21.68 17.60
C ILE A 25 -4.07 -23.12 17.07
N ASP A 26 -5.08 -23.92 17.40
CA ASP A 26 -5.16 -25.32 16.97
C ASP A 26 -5.16 -25.45 15.45
N TRP A 27 -5.94 -24.59 14.79
CA TRP A 27 -6.04 -24.58 13.34
C TRP A 27 -4.74 -24.13 12.68
N LEU A 28 -4.10 -23.05 13.14
CA LEU A 28 -2.83 -22.55 12.60
C LEU A 28 -1.70 -23.58 12.75
N CYS A 29 -1.62 -24.25 13.91
CA CYS A 29 -0.69 -25.36 14.12
C CYS A 29 -0.99 -26.53 13.16
N LYS A 30 -2.25 -26.90 12.97
CA LYS A 30 -2.65 -28.02 12.11
C LYS A 30 -2.48 -27.72 10.62
N ALA A 31 -2.96 -26.58 10.14
CA ALA A 31 -3.03 -26.19 8.75
C ALA A 31 -1.67 -25.70 8.23
N PHE A 32 -1.02 -24.80 8.97
CA PHE A 32 0.20 -24.13 8.52
C PHE A 32 1.46 -24.70 9.19
N GLY A 33 1.35 -25.33 10.36
CA GLY A 33 2.51 -25.90 11.05
C GLY A 33 3.24 -24.92 11.93
N PHE A 34 2.53 -23.93 12.46
CA PHE A 34 3.01 -23.16 13.61
C PHE A 34 3.25 -24.06 14.82
N GLU A 35 4.20 -23.68 15.66
CA GLU A 35 4.48 -24.30 16.95
C GLU A 35 4.10 -23.34 18.08
N ARG A 36 3.57 -23.87 19.19
CA ARG A 36 3.20 -23.06 20.36
C ARG A 36 4.45 -22.79 21.18
N GLN A 37 4.89 -21.54 21.25
CA GLN A 37 5.98 -21.13 22.12
C GLN A 37 5.48 -20.82 23.53
N LEU A 38 4.43 -20.00 23.62
CA LEU A 38 3.80 -19.62 24.87
C LEU A 38 2.31 -19.49 24.65
N VAL A 39 1.51 -20.02 25.58
CA VAL A 39 0.07 -19.77 25.66
C VAL A 39 -0.20 -19.25 27.05
N VAL A 40 -0.77 -18.05 27.15
CA VAL A 40 -1.10 -17.42 28.42
C VAL A 40 -2.60 -17.35 28.58
N ASP A 41 -3.12 -18.02 29.59
CA ASP A 41 -4.53 -17.97 29.92
C ASP A 41 -4.88 -16.71 30.74
N ARG A 42 -6.15 -16.29 30.68
CA ARG A 42 -6.70 -15.32 31.61
C ARG A 42 -6.79 -15.93 33.01
N ALA A 43 -6.55 -15.11 34.03
CA ALA A 43 -6.54 -15.54 35.43
C ALA A 43 -7.91 -16.12 35.89
N GLU A 44 -9.00 -15.70 35.25
CA GLU A 44 -10.35 -16.23 35.49
C GLU A 44 -10.94 -16.75 34.18
N GLY A 45 -11.34 -18.02 34.15
CA GLY A 45 -12.20 -18.57 33.09
C GLY A 45 -11.54 -19.38 31.97
N GLY A 46 -10.24 -19.68 32.02
CA GLY A 46 -9.59 -20.63 31.10
C GLY A 46 -9.55 -20.20 29.62
N ALA A 47 -9.94 -18.97 29.32
CA ALA A 47 -9.83 -18.39 27.98
C ALA A 47 -8.41 -17.86 27.75
N VAL A 48 -7.86 -18.08 26.55
CA VAL A 48 -6.52 -17.61 26.19
C VAL A 48 -6.50 -16.07 26.17
N ARG A 49 -5.57 -15.47 26.94
CA ARG A 49 -5.29 -14.03 26.93
C ARG A 49 -4.48 -13.64 25.70
N TYR A 50 -3.42 -14.39 25.42
CA TYR A 50 -2.68 -14.35 24.17
C TYR A 50 -1.82 -15.61 24.01
N ALA A 51 -1.35 -15.88 22.81
CA ALA A 51 -0.32 -16.88 22.55
C ALA A 51 0.75 -16.36 21.59
N GLU A 52 1.96 -16.88 21.76
CA GLU A 52 3.10 -16.72 20.86
C GLU A 52 3.24 -18.01 20.05
N LEU A 53 3.16 -17.87 18.73
CA LEU A 53 3.30 -18.98 17.79
C LEU A 53 4.52 -18.76 16.91
N THR A 54 5.39 -19.76 16.84
CA THR A 54 6.62 -19.71 16.03
C THR A 54 6.45 -20.46 14.72
N PHE A 55 7.15 -19.98 13.70
CA PHE A 55 7.27 -20.64 12.40
C PHE A 55 8.68 -20.42 11.85
N GLY A 56 9.51 -21.47 11.90
CA GLY A 56 10.94 -21.34 11.60
C GLY A 56 11.61 -20.35 12.55
N SER A 57 12.17 -19.26 12.01
CA SER A 57 12.79 -18.17 12.79
C SER A 57 11.86 -16.96 13.00
N GLY A 58 10.59 -17.06 12.59
CA GLY A 58 9.58 -16.02 12.75
C GLY A 58 8.60 -16.33 13.87
N MET A 59 7.87 -15.30 14.32
CA MET A 59 6.86 -15.40 15.35
C MET A 59 5.66 -14.51 15.01
N VAL A 60 4.49 -14.96 15.41
CA VAL A 60 3.26 -14.16 15.49
C VAL A 60 2.70 -14.23 16.90
N MET A 61 2.07 -13.14 17.33
CA MET A 61 1.24 -13.14 18.54
C MET A 61 -0.23 -13.20 18.13
N VAL A 62 -1.02 -14.01 18.83
CA VAL A 62 -2.47 -14.12 18.62
C VAL A 62 -3.19 -13.78 19.92
N GLY A 63 -4.26 -12.99 19.83
CA GLY A 63 -5.05 -12.57 20.98
C GLY A 63 -6.53 -12.43 20.64
N PRO A 64 -7.40 -12.26 21.66
CA PRO A 64 -8.82 -12.08 21.42
C PRO A 64 -9.09 -10.71 20.79
N VAL A 65 -10.13 -10.61 19.96
CA VAL A 65 -10.72 -9.31 19.57
C VAL A 65 -11.18 -8.59 20.84
N GLU A 66 -10.77 -7.32 21.02
CA GLU A 66 -11.19 -6.49 22.15
C GLU A 66 -12.30 -5.52 21.72
N ASP A 67 -13.18 -5.10 22.63
CA ASP A 67 -14.32 -4.21 22.31
C ASP A 67 -13.88 -2.86 21.71
N ALA A 68 -12.64 -2.42 21.99
CA ALA A 68 -12.05 -1.22 21.39
C ALA A 68 -11.57 -1.42 19.93
N ASP A 69 -11.41 -2.67 19.48
CA ASP A 69 -11.06 -3.00 18.10
C ASP A 69 -12.30 -2.99 17.17
N THR A 70 -13.51 -2.91 17.74
CA THR A 70 -14.80 -2.98 17.02
C THR A 70 -15.38 -1.60 16.66
N ASP A 71 -14.73 -0.51 17.07
CA ASP A 71 -15.11 0.87 16.69
C ASP A 71 -14.78 1.20 15.22
N ALA A 72 -14.08 0.30 14.51
CA ALA A 72 -13.90 0.34 13.06
C ALA A 72 -15.07 -0.37 12.36
N GLU A 73 -16.20 0.34 12.28
CA GLU A 73 -17.26 0.23 11.26
C GLU A 73 -17.56 -1.16 10.65
N GLY A 74 -18.67 -1.75 11.06
CA GLY A 74 -19.51 -2.55 10.15
C GLY A 74 -19.68 -4.01 10.52
N GLU A 75 -20.78 -4.27 11.21
CA GLU A 75 -21.39 -5.59 11.37
C GLU A 75 -21.59 -6.27 10.01
N SER A 76 -20.79 -7.30 9.74
CA SER A 76 -21.05 -8.25 8.67
C SER A 76 -20.64 -9.64 9.11
N ASP A 77 -21.64 -10.49 9.28
CA ASP A 77 -21.56 -11.81 9.89
C ASP A 77 -20.75 -12.84 9.08
N LYS A 78 -20.17 -12.47 7.91
CA LYS A 78 -19.37 -13.37 7.05
C LYS A 78 -18.28 -12.69 6.20
N VAL A 79 -18.05 -11.39 6.34
CA VAL A 79 -16.96 -10.71 5.63
C VAL A 79 -16.17 -9.95 6.69
N ALA A 80 -14.96 -10.43 6.96
CA ALA A 80 -14.02 -9.72 7.81
C ALA A 80 -13.91 -8.25 7.33
N PRO A 81 -13.89 -7.26 8.24
CA PRO A 81 -13.57 -5.87 7.87
C PRO A 81 -12.28 -5.90 7.06
N ALA A 82 -12.20 -5.08 6.00
CA ALA A 82 -11.14 -5.15 4.98
C ALA A 82 -9.74 -5.34 5.61
N GLU A 83 -9.31 -6.61 5.69
CA GLU A 83 -8.03 -6.99 6.29
C GLU A 83 -6.93 -6.43 5.38
N ASN A 84 -6.36 -5.30 5.80
CA ASN A 84 -5.37 -4.56 5.03
C ASN A 84 -3.94 -5.08 5.27
N GLN A 85 -3.78 -6.11 6.10
CA GLN A 85 -2.49 -6.73 6.40
C GLN A 85 -2.44 -8.17 5.90
N VAL A 86 -1.28 -8.57 5.37
CA VAL A 86 -1.04 -9.93 4.88
C VAL A 86 0.27 -10.42 5.47
N CYS A 87 0.25 -11.59 6.11
CA CYS A 87 1.47 -12.24 6.57
C CYS A 87 2.05 -13.11 5.44
N TYR A 88 3.29 -12.81 5.03
CA TYR A 88 4.04 -13.66 4.09
C TYR A 88 4.98 -14.61 4.85
N LEU A 89 4.86 -15.90 4.59
CA LEU A 89 5.72 -16.93 5.17
C LEU A 89 6.52 -17.64 4.08
N PHE A 90 7.84 -17.68 4.27
CA PHE A 90 8.72 -18.49 3.44
C PHE A 90 8.54 -19.97 3.79
N VAL A 91 8.21 -20.78 2.79
CA VAL A 91 8.10 -22.25 2.91
C VAL A 91 8.95 -22.93 1.83
N PRO A 92 9.72 -23.97 2.17
CA PRO A 92 10.54 -24.66 1.17
C PRO A 92 9.73 -25.35 0.05
N ASP A 93 8.50 -25.77 0.34
CA ASP A 93 7.60 -26.44 -0.59
C ASP A 93 6.16 -25.90 -0.44
N ALA A 94 5.86 -24.87 -1.24
CA ALA A 94 4.55 -24.22 -1.24
C ALA A 94 3.42 -25.13 -1.73
N ALA A 95 3.69 -26.08 -2.63
CA ALA A 95 2.66 -26.98 -3.19
C ALA A 95 2.17 -27.97 -2.13
N ARG A 96 3.12 -28.58 -1.40
CA ARG A 96 2.81 -29.46 -0.28
C ARG A 96 2.11 -28.70 0.84
N HIS A 97 2.57 -27.47 1.14
CA HIS A 97 1.94 -26.63 2.15
C HIS A 97 0.49 -26.26 1.76
N CYS A 98 0.25 -25.87 0.50
CA CYS A 98 -1.07 -25.59 -0.03
C CYS A 98 -2.01 -26.80 0.09
N THR A 99 -1.53 -28.00 -0.24
CA THR A 99 -2.31 -29.24 -0.09
C THR A 99 -2.72 -29.47 1.36
N ARG A 100 -1.81 -29.24 2.32
CA ARG A 100 -2.09 -29.35 3.76
C ARG A 100 -3.12 -28.31 4.21
N ALA A 101 -2.98 -27.05 3.78
CA ALA A 101 -3.92 -25.98 4.10
C ALA A 101 -5.32 -26.26 3.54
N LYS A 102 -5.42 -26.68 2.26
CA LYS A 102 -6.68 -27.13 1.63
C LYS A 102 -7.33 -28.25 2.45
N ALA A 103 -6.56 -29.26 2.86
CA ALA A 103 -7.07 -30.37 3.66
C ALA A 103 -7.54 -29.97 5.08
N ALA A 104 -7.03 -28.85 5.61
CA ALA A 104 -7.46 -28.29 6.89
C ALA A 104 -8.67 -27.33 6.75
N GLY A 105 -9.16 -27.09 5.54
CA GLY A 105 -10.32 -26.24 5.26
C GLY A 105 -9.99 -24.77 4.97
N ALA A 106 -8.75 -24.44 4.64
CA ALA A 106 -8.39 -23.08 4.21
C ALA A 106 -9.06 -22.73 2.87
N GLU A 107 -9.58 -21.51 2.75
CA GLU A 107 -10.12 -21.00 1.48
C GLU A 107 -8.97 -20.46 0.63
N ILE A 108 -8.71 -21.06 -0.53
CA ILE A 108 -7.62 -20.60 -1.40
C ILE A 108 -8.13 -19.46 -2.27
N ILE A 109 -7.52 -18.28 -2.12
CA ILE A 109 -7.89 -17.05 -2.84
C ILE A 109 -6.95 -16.77 -4.02
N LEU A 110 -5.71 -17.26 -3.95
CA LEU A 110 -4.75 -17.30 -5.05
C LEU A 110 -4.15 -18.71 -5.04
N ASP A 111 -4.40 -19.49 -6.10
CA ASP A 111 -3.84 -20.84 -6.20
C ASP A 111 -2.34 -20.79 -6.52
N ILE A 112 -1.67 -21.94 -6.43
CA ILE A 112 -0.25 -22.01 -6.74
C ILE A 112 -0.02 -21.73 -8.22
N ASP A 113 0.76 -20.69 -8.49
CA ASP A 113 1.26 -20.40 -9.83
C ASP A 113 2.62 -21.08 -10.06
N ASP A 114 2.83 -21.58 -11.27
CA ASP A 114 4.07 -22.23 -11.71
C ASP A 114 5.06 -21.22 -12.32
N GLU A 115 4.72 -19.92 -12.37
CA GLU A 115 5.65 -18.88 -12.84
C GLU A 115 6.90 -18.75 -11.94
N GLU A 116 8.06 -19.13 -12.48
CA GLU A 116 9.36 -19.18 -11.78
C GLU A 116 9.93 -17.80 -11.40
N SER A 117 9.37 -16.71 -11.94
CA SER A 117 9.92 -15.35 -11.83
C SER A 117 9.82 -14.76 -10.41
N HIS A 118 8.90 -15.25 -9.58
CA HIS A 118 8.59 -14.70 -8.26
C HIS A 118 8.61 -15.75 -7.13
N GLY A 119 8.96 -16.99 -7.45
CA GLY A 119 8.85 -18.15 -6.55
C GLY A 119 7.42 -18.70 -6.52
N ARG A 120 7.29 -20.03 -6.41
CA ARG A 120 5.99 -20.69 -6.31
C ARG A 120 5.34 -20.31 -4.97
N GLY A 121 4.11 -19.83 -5.00
CA GLY A 121 3.40 -19.38 -3.81
C GLY A 121 1.89 -19.37 -4.00
N TYR A 122 1.16 -19.28 -2.89
CA TYR A 122 -0.30 -19.25 -2.87
C TYR A 122 -0.78 -18.36 -1.72
N SER A 123 -2.03 -17.90 -1.81
CA SER A 123 -2.69 -17.16 -0.73
C SER A 123 -4.00 -17.81 -0.33
N CYS A 124 -4.31 -17.75 0.95
CA CYS A 124 -5.53 -18.32 1.50
C CYS A 124 -6.10 -17.50 2.66
N ARG A 125 -7.37 -17.73 2.97
CA ARG A 125 -8.02 -17.30 4.19
C ARG A 125 -8.09 -18.43 5.21
N ASP A 126 -7.87 -18.07 6.46
CA ASP A 126 -8.17 -18.95 7.59
C ASP A 126 -9.66 -18.92 7.96
N PRO A 127 -10.12 -19.69 8.95
CA PRO A 127 -11.55 -19.78 9.31
C PRO A 127 -12.19 -18.46 9.76
N GLU A 128 -11.40 -17.47 10.19
CA GLU A 128 -11.90 -16.17 10.62
C GLU A 128 -11.70 -15.07 9.57
N GLY A 129 -11.03 -15.38 8.45
CA GLY A 129 -10.92 -14.53 7.27
C GLY A 129 -9.56 -13.85 7.08
N HIS A 130 -8.58 -14.08 7.96
CA HIS A 130 -7.25 -13.49 7.83
C HIS A 130 -6.53 -14.00 6.60
N VAL A 131 -5.85 -13.11 5.89
CA VAL A 131 -5.15 -13.45 4.64
C VAL A 131 -3.70 -13.82 4.93
N TRP A 132 -3.33 -15.01 4.47
CA TRP A 132 -2.00 -15.57 4.59
C TRP A 132 -1.43 -15.87 3.21
N THR A 133 -0.16 -15.52 2.99
CA THR A 133 0.58 -15.84 1.76
C THR A 133 1.77 -16.70 2.10
N PHE A 134 1.95 -17.79 1.35
CA PHE A 134 3.07 -18.70 1.50
C PHE A 134 3.81 -18.81 0.19
N GLY A 135 5.14 -18.84 0.22
CA GLY A 135 5.91 -19.00 -1.01
C GLY A 135 7.35 -19.46 -0.80
N THR A 136 7.98 -19.87 -1.89
CA THR A 136 9.39 -20.29 -1.90
C THR A 136 10.35 -19.11 -2.07
N TYR A 137 9.86 -17.88 -2.17
CA TYR A 137 10.68 -16.68 -2.22
C TYR A 137 11.17 -16.29 -0.82
N ASP A 138 12.49 -16.23 -0.65
CA ASP A 138 13.14 -15.79 0.59
C ASP A 138 13.61 -14.33 0.44
N PRO A 139 12.95 -13.35 1.08
CA PRO A 139 13.29 -11.94 0.94
C PRO A 139 14.64 -11.58 1.58
N TRP A 140 15.11 -12.35 2.58
CA TRP A 140 16.38 -12.10 3.26
C TRP A 140 17.58 -12.48 2.39
N LYS A 141 17.43 -13.47 1.49
CA LYS A 141 18.48 -13.83 0.52
C LYS A 141 18.78 -12.74 -0.50
N ARG A 142 17.91 -11.74 -0.69
CA ARG A 142 18.22 -10.57 -1.53
C ARG A 142 19.28 -9.67 -0.89
N MET A 143 19.26 -9.51 0.43
CA MET A 143 20.20 -8.65 1.16
C MET A 143 21.61 -9.23 1.22
N ALA A 144 21.75 -10.56 1.23
CA ALA A 144 23.07 -11.22 1.19
C ALA A 144 23.87 -10.89 -0.09
N ARG A 145 23.21 -10.54 -1.21
CA ARG A 145 23.89 -10.10 -2.46
C ARG A 145 24.32 -8.63 -2.46
N VAL A 146 23.77 -7.80 -1.57
CA VAL A 146 24.08 -6.36 -1.51
C VAL A 146 25.12 -6.06 -0.43
N ALA A 147 25.33 -6.97 0.52
CA ALA A 147 26.26 -6.81 1.64
C ALA A 147 27.69 -7.28 1.35
N GLU A 148 28.02 -7.67 0.12
CA GLU A 148 29.40 -7.99 -0.29
C GLU A 148 29.95 -6.81 -1.11
N PRO A 149 30.64 -5.84 -0.48
CA PRO A 149 31.33 -4.80 -1.23
C PRO A 149 32.48 -5.46 -2.00
N ASP A 150 32.55 -5.19 -3.30
CA ASP A 150 33.62 -5.51 -4.24
C ASP A 150 34.94 -5.92 -3.54
N ARG A 151 35.17 -7.22 -3.41
CA ARG A 151 36.54 -7.76 -3.26
C ARG A 151 37.03 -8.19 -4.63
N PRO A 152 37.89 -7.42 -5.31
CA PRO A 152 38.55 -7.87 -6.52
C PRO A 152 39.77 -8.73 -6.14
N ALA A 153 39.56 -9.92 -5.60
CA ALA A 153 40.62 -10.91 -5.43
C ALA A 153 40.02 -12.26 -4.97
N ASP A 154 39.49 -13.06 -5.91
CA ASP A 154 39.47 -14.54 -5.76
C ASP A 154 39.22 -15.31 -7.07
N VAL A 155 38.97 -14.62 -8.19
CA VAL A 155 38.89 -15.26 -9.52
C VAL A 155 40.26 -15.73 -10.06
N LEU A 156 41.37 -15.47 -9.34
CA LEU A 156 42.71 -15.92 -9.75
C LEU A 156 43.23 -17.17 -9.02
N ARG A 157 42.40 -17.91 -8.25
CA ARG A 157 42.82 -19.16 -7.58
C ARG A 157 42.05 -20.44 -7.94
N SER A 158 41.08 -20.41 -8.85
CA SER A 158 40.48 -21.65 -9.40
C SER A 158 40.93 -22.00 -10.84
N GLY A 159 41.77 -21.16 -11.45
CA GLY A 159 42.24 -21.35 -12.84
C GLY A 159 43.53 -22.17 -13.03
N ILE A 160 44.27 -22.53 -11.97
CA ILE A 160 45.56 -23.25 -12.09
C ILE A 160 45.42 -24.76 -11.85
N GLY A 161 44.24 -25.25 -11.43
CA GLY A 161 43.97 -26.68 -11.21
C GLY A 161 43.43 -27.47 -12.42
N ARG A 162 43.14 -26.82 -13.56
CA ARG A 162 42.45 -27.47 -14.70
C ARG A 162 43.15 -27.35 -16.06
N LEU A 163 44.43 -26.96 -16.07
CA LEU A 163 45.30 -27.04 -17.26
C LEU A 163 46.22 -28.28 -17.27
N ALA A 164 45.99 -29.27 -16.41
CA ALA A 164 46.72 -30.54 -16.39
C ALA A 164 46.00 -31.71 -17.08
N LEU A 165 44.79 -31.51 -17.64
CA LEU A 165 44.02 -32.57 -18.29
C LEU A 165 43.59 -32.19 -19.72
N GLY A 166 44.49 -31.58 -20.48
CA GLY A 166 44.31 -31.28 -21.91
C GLY A 166 45.57 -31.48 -22.77
N GLY A 167 46.71 -31.86 -22.16
CA GLY A 167 47.99 -32.02 -22.85
C GLY A 167 48.42 -33.47 -23.13
N ALA A 168 47.72 -34.48 -22.59
CA ALA A 168 48.15 -35.87 -22.69
C ALA A 168 47.60 -36.64 -23.92
N ILE A 169 46.68 -36.06 -24.70
CA ILE A 169 46.05 -36.77 -25.84
C ILE A 169 46.63 -36.34 -27.21
N VAL A 170 47.35 -35.21 -27.29
CA VAL A 170 48.01 -34.79 -28.55
C VAL A 170 49.41 -35.41 -28.73
N GLY A 171 50.04 -35.88 -27.64
CA GLY A 171 51.37 -36.52 -27.68
C GLY A 171 51.39 -37.97 -28.17
N VAL A 172 50.26 -38.69 -28.13
CA VAL A 172 50.20 -40.12 -28.53
C VAL A 172 49.92 -40.29 -30.04
N VAL A 173 49.38 -39.26 -30.71
CA VAL A 173 49.08 -39.32 -32.15
C VAL A 173 50.31 -38.99 -33.01
N LEU A 174 51.29 -38.22 -32.51
CA LEU A 174 52.50 -37.88 -33.26
C LEU A 174 53.65 -38.91 -33.18
N VAL A 175 53.63 -39.85 -32.23
CA VAL A 175 54.63 -40.95 -32.19
C VAL A 175 54.22 -42.14 -33.10
N SER A 176 52.94 -42.24 -33.47
CA SER A 176 52.45 -43.33 -34.32
C SER A 176 52.72 -43.11 -35.83
N ALA A 177 52.84 -41.85 -36.27
CA ALA A 177 53.15 -41.52 -37.67
C ALA A 177 54.64 -41.73 -38.03
N ALA A 178 55.55 -41.63 -37.06
CA ALA A 178 56.98 -41.84 -37.29
C ALA A 178 57.35 -43.34 -37.41
N VAL A 179 56.62 -44.23 -36.72
CA VAL A 179 56.85 -45.68 -36.81
C VAL A 179 56.21 -46.28 -38.07
N ALA A 180 55.07 -45.73 -38.53
CA ALA A 180 54.43 -46.16 -39.77
C ALA A 180 55.22 -45.72 -41.03
N GLY A 181 55.86 -44.55 -41.01
CA GLY A 181 56.72 -44.10 -42.11
C GLY A 181 58.02 -44.90 -42.27
N TRP A 182 58.57 -45.42 -41.17
CA TRP A 182 59.77 -46.27 -41.18
C TRP A 182 59.47 -47.72 -41.60
N ALA A 183 58.28 -48.23 -41.29
CA ALA A 183 57.86 -49.60 -41.62
C ALA A 183 57.29 -49.78 -43.04
N LEU A 184 56.88 -48.70 -43.72
CA LEU A 184 56.23 -48.75 -45.05
C LEU A 184 57.12 -48.29 -46.23
N GLY A 185 58.42 -48.06 -46.03
CA GLY A 185 59.38 -48.02 -47.13
C GLY A 185 59.11 -46.98 -48.22
N LEU A 186 58.78 -45.73 -47.84
CA LEU A 186 58.70 -44.60 -48.77
C LEU A 186 59.72 -43.51 -48.40
N ALA A 187 61.00 -43.85 -48.50
CA ALA A 187 62.05 -42.87 -48.78
C ALA A 187 63.02 -43.53 -49.75
N GLU A 188 63.18 -42.87 -50.90
CA GLU A 188 63.95 -43.32 -52.06
C GLU A 188 65.38 -43.72 -51.72
N PHE A 189 65.77 -44.81 -52.35
CA PHE A 189 67.09 -45.41 -52.37
C PHE A 189 67.92 -44.73 -53.47
N HIS A 190 69.07 -44.13 -53.13
CA HIS A 190 70.18 -43.97 -54.08
C HIS A 190 71.55 -43.87 -53.37
N GLY A 191 72.47 -44.78 -53.75
CA GLY A 191 73.92 -44.72 -53.52
C GLY A 191 74.44 -45.75 -52.52
N LEU A 192 74.72 -47.00 -52.92
CA LEU A 192 76.06 -47.52 -53.30
C LEU A 192 77.14 -47.26 -52.23
N ASP A 193 77.52 -48.27 -51.43
CA ASP A 193 78.56 -49.25 -51.80
C ASP A 193 78.85 -50.27 -50.67
N SER A 194 79.19 -51.48 -51.13
CA SER A 194 80.16 -52.43 -50.57
C SER A 194 79.80 -53.47 -49.49
N GLU A 195 80.26 -54.67 -49.85
CA GLU A 195 80.60 -55.90 -49.09
C GLU A 195 79.48 -56.85 -48.63
N ALA A 196 79.42 -57.98 -49.35
CA ALA A 196 78.91 -59.24 -48.82
C ALA A 196 79.82 -59.77 -47.70
N PRO A 197 79.26 -60.54 -46.75
CA PRO A 197 79.82 -61.86 -46.55
C PRO A 197 78.78 -62.97 -46.57
N ALA A 198 79.26 -64.10 -47.07
CA ALA A 198 78.54 -65.35 -47.20
C ALA A 198 78.24 -66.02 -45.84
N GLY A 199 77.16 -66.79 -45.83
CA GLY A 199 76.97 -67.94 -44.94
C GLY A 199 76.18 -67.64 -43.66
N ILE A 200 74.95 -68.13 -43.60
CA ILE A 200 74.55 -69.26 -42.75
C ILE A 200 73.10 -69.60 -43.11
N ALA A 201 72.91 -70.85 -43.54
CA ALA A 201 71.60 -71.46 -43.70
C ALA A 201 70.98 -71.68 -42.31
N ALA A 202 69.75 -71.22 -42.10
CA ALA A 202 68.81 -71.79 -41.12
C ALA A 202 67.37 -71.30 -41.36
N ASP A 203 66.54 -72.24 -41.79
CA ASP A 203 65.12 -72.39 -41.44
C ASP A 203 64.11 -71.29 -41.83
N THR A 204 63.60 -71.34 -43.07
CA THR A 204 62.52 -70.46 -43.57
C THR A 204 61.14 -71.10 -43.59
N SER A 205 60.94 -72.31 -43.05
CA SER A 205 59.64 -72.99 -43.11
C SER A 205 58.66 -72.56 -41.99
N ALA A 206 59.16 -72.09 -40.84
CA ALA A 206 58.33 -71.66 -39.70
C ALA A 206 58.19 -70.12 -39.54
N ALA A 207 58.94 -69.31 -40.30
CA ALA A 207 59.01 -67.85 -40.13
C ALA A 207 57.93 -67.07 -40.89
N ALA A 208 57.44 -67.58 -42.02
CA ALA A 208 56.41 -66.95 -42.84
C ALA A 208 55.02 -66.84 -42.14
N PRO A 209 54.50 -67.87 -41.43
CA PRO A 209 53.21 -67.76 -40.76
C PRO A 209 53.22 -66.81 -39.55
N ARG A 210 54.36 -66.66 -38.84
CA ARG A 210 54.48 -65.75 -37.68
C ARG A 210 54.47 -64.27 -38.07
N LYS A 211 55.13 -63.90 -39.16
CA LYS A 211 55.10 -62.52 -39.68
C LYS A 211 53.70 -62.12 -40.14
N MET A 212 52.92 -63.06 -40.68
CA MET A 212 51.56 -62.77 -41.16
C MET A 212 50.54 -62.64 -40.03
N SER A 213 50.75 -63.30 -38.88
CA SER A 213 49.94 -63.07 -37.68
C SER A 213 50.19 -61.70 -37.06
N GLU A 214 51.45 -61.24 -37.02
CA GLU A 214 51.80 -59.90 -36.50
C GLU A 214 51.17 -58.79 -37.34
N VAL A 215 51.22 -58.91 -38.67
CA VAL A 215 50.58 -57.94 -39.59
C VAL A 215 49.05 -57.91 -39.40
N ARG A 216 48.40 -59.06 -39.21
CA ARG A 216 46.95 -59.12 -38.93
C ARG A 216 46.60 -58.47 -37.59
N GLU A 217 47.44 -58.67 -36.56
CA GLU A 217 47.23 -58.08 -35.25
C GLU A 217 47.40 -56.57 -35.27
N LEU A 218 48.40 -56.06 -36.02
CA LEU A 218 48.58 -54.62 -36.24
C LEU A 218 47.41 -53.99 -36.99
N LEU A 219 46.94 -54.62 -38.07
CA LEU A 219 45.75 -54.16 -38.81
C LEU A 219 44.49 -54.18 -37.94
N ALA A 220 44.34 -55.17 -37.05
CA ALA A 220 43.23 -55.22 -36.10
C ALA A 220 43.32 -54.10 -35.06
N ARG A 221 44.51 -53.81 -34.54
CA ARG A 221 44.76 -52.68 -33.61
C ARG A 221 44.49 -51.34 -34.28
N GLU A 222 44.92 -51.15 -35.53
CA GLU A 222 44.71 -49.91 -36.28
C GLU A 222 43.22 -49.67 -36.58
N ARG A 223 42.49 -50.71 -37.01
CA ARG A 223 41.03 -50.64 -37.21
C ARG A 223 40.30 -50.33 -35.91
N SER A 224 40.69 -50.98 -34.81
CA SER A 224 40.13 -50.70 -33.48
C SER A 224 40.39 -49.25 -33.07
N ALA A 225 41.62 -48.77 -33.24
CA ALA A 225 42.00 -47.39 -32.91
C ALA A 225 41.21 -46.36 -33.75
N ARG A 226 41.03 -46.63 -35.05
CA ARG A 226 40.23 -45.77 -35.94
C ARG A 226 38.76 -45.73 -35.52
N THR A 227 38.15 -46.89 -35.23
CA THR A 227 36.76 -46.92 -34.76
C THR A 227 36.58 -46.24 -33.39
N SER A 228 37.56 -46.33 -32.48
CA SER A 228 37.51 -45.60 -31.22
C SER A 228 37.66 -44.08 -31.43
N ALA A 229 38.50 -43.66 -32.37
CA ALA A 229 38.66 -42.24 -32.70
C ALA A 229 37.39 -41.66 -33.35
N GLU A 230 36.75 -42.40 -34.26
CA GLU A 230 35.48 -42.00 -34.88
C GLU A 230 34.35 -41.88 -33.84
N ARG A 231 34.28 -42.81 -32.86
CA ARG A 231 33.33 -42.71 -31.74
C ARG A 231 33.59 -41.51 -30.85
N ALA A 232 34.85 -41.29 -30.46
CA ALA A 232 35.22 -40.14 -29.64
C ALA A 232 34.92 -38.79 -30.35
N ALA A 233 35.14 -38.72 -31.67
CA ALA A 233 34.78 -37.55 -32.46
C ALA A 233 33.26 -37.32 -32.51
N ALA A 234 32.46 -38.38 -32.66
CA ALA A 234 31.00 -38.29 -32.62
C ALA A 234 30.47 -37.84 -31.25
N GLU A 235 31.06 -38.34 -30.16
CA GLU A 235 30.74 -37.91 -28.79
C GLU A 235 31.08 -36.43 -28.56
N ALA A 236 32.25 -35.98 -29.02
CA ALA A 236 32.65 -34.57 -28.92
C ALA A 236 31.73 -33.65 -29.72
N GLN A 237 31.29 -34.06 -30.92
CA GLN A 237 30.31 -33.32 -31.72
C GLN A 237 28.94 -33.24 -31.03
N ALA A 238 28.49 -34.34 -30.42
CA ALA A 238 27.25 -34.36 -29.65
C ALA A 238 27.32 -33.44 -28.42
N GLN A 239 28.47 -33.39 -27.73
CA GLN A 239 28.69 -32.47 -26.62
C GLN A 239 28.65 -31.00 -27.08
N LEU A 240 29.34 -30.67 -28.17
CA LEU A 240 29.34 -29.31 -28.73
C LEU A 240 27.92 -28.88 -29.15
N ALA A 241 27.13 -29.80 -29.71
CA ALA A 241 25.73 -29.54 -30.06
C ALA A 241 24.89 -29.23 -28.81
N ARG A 242 25.05 -30.00 -27.73
CA ARG A 242 24.37 -29.73 -26.44
C ARG A 242 24.75 -28.38 -25.86
N GLU A 243 26.03 -28.02 -25.90
CA GLU A 243 26.49 -26.71 -25.40
C GLU A 243 25.93 -25.55 -26.23
N ARG A 244 25.81 -25.70 -27.56
CA ARG A 244 25.18 -24.69 -28.43
C ARG A 244 23.70 -24.52 -28.10
N SER A 245 22.94 -25.62 -27.99
CA SER A 245 21.53 -25.56 -27.60
C SER A 245 21.33 -24.94 -26.22
N ALA A 246 22.21 -25.24 -25.25
CA ALA A 246 22.15 -24.63 -23.93
C ALA A 246 22.38 -23.10 -23.98
N ARG A 247 23.31 -22.62 -24.82
CA ARG A 247 23.54 -21.17 -25.02
C ARG A 247 22.35 -20.49 -25.68
N GLU A 248 21.70 -21.13 -26.64
CA GLU A 248 20.50 -20.58 -27.29
C GLU A 248 19.35 -20.41 -26.30
N VAL A 249 19.15 -21.38 -25.39
CA VAL A 249 18.14 -21.29 -24.32
C VAL A 249 18.45 -20.12 -23.37
N VAL A 250 19.71 -19.95 -22.98
CA VAL A 250 20.12 -18.81 -22.12
C VAL A 250 19.88 -17.47 -22.83
N GLN A 251 20.23 -17.36 -24.11
CA GLN A 251 19.99 -16.13 -24.88
C GLN A 251 18.50 -15.85 -25.07
N ALA A 252 17.66 -16.89 -25.22
CA ALA A 252 16.22 -16.73 -25.26
C ALA A 252 15.68 -16.23 -23.90
N ALA A 253 16.18 -16.79 -22.79
CA ALA A 253 15.83 -16.34 -21.45
C ALA A 253 16.22 -14.87 -21.21
N ASP A 254 17.42 -14.45 -21.63
CA ASP A 254 17.85 -13.04 -21.51
C ASP A 254 16.93 -12.09 -22.28
N ARG A 255 16.46 -12.47 -23.48
CA ARG A 255 15.50 -11.67 -24.25
C ARG A 255 14.17 -11.52 -23.52
N THR A 256 13.62 -12.64 -23.01
CA THR A 256 12.37 -12.60 -22.24
C THR A 256 12.50 -11.76 -20.97
N LEU A 257 13.67 -11.79 -20.34
CA LEU A 257 13.93 -11.01 -19.13
C LEU A 257 13.99 -9.51 -19.43
N GLU A 258 14.57 -9.10 -20.56
CA GLU A 258 14.53 -7.71 -21.01
C GLU A 258 13.11 -7.25 -21.39
N GLU A 259 12.30 -8.11 -22.01
CA GLU A 259 10.88 -7.81 -22.29
C GLU A 259 10.10 -7.57 -20.99
N ILE A 260 10.27 -8.44 -19.98
CA ILE A 260 9.63 -8.31 -18.67
C ILE A 260 10.10 -7.02 -17.96
N ARG A 261 11.41 -6.70 -18.03
CA ARG A 261 11.93 -5.44 -17.47
C ARG A 261 11.30 -4.22 -18.15
N GLY A 262 11.12 -4.27 -19.47
CA GLY A 262 10.43 -3.23 -20.23
C GLY A 262 8.97 -3.05 -19.78
N GLN A 263 8.24 -4.16 -19.63
CA GLN A 263 6.86 -4.13 -19.13
C GLN A 263 6.78 -3.56 -17.72
N LEU A 264 7.65 -4.00 -16.80
CA LEU A 264 7.68 -3.49 -15.43
C LEU A 264 8.01 -1.99 -15.38
N ALA A 265 8.91 -1.51 -16.25
CA ALA A 265 9.20 -0.08 -16.36
C ALA A 265 7.98 0.72 -16.85
N GLN A 266 7.24 0.18 -17.82
CA GLN A 266 6.02 0.78 -18.33
C GLN A 266 4.94 0.85 -17.25
N GLU A 267 4.69 -0.25 -16.53
CA GLU A 267 3.72 -0.29 -15.43
C GLU A 267 4.07 0.69 -14.30
N ARG A 268 5.34 0.76 -13.90
CA ARG A 268 5.81 1.73 -12.90
C ARG A 268 5.57 3.17 -13.35
N SER A 269 5.80 3.46 -14.63
CA SER A 269 5.55 4.79 -15.20
C SER A 269 4.05 5.14 -15.21
N ALA A 270 3.20 4.17 -15.53
CA ALA A 270 1.75 4.33 -15.52
C ALA A 270 1.22 4.53 -14.09
N LEU A 271 1.73 3.77 -13.12
CA LEU A 271 1.40 3.93 -11.70
C LEU A 271 1.80 5.32 -11.19
N ALA A 272 3.01 5.79 -11.52
CA ALA A 272 3.47 7.13 -11.15
C ALA A 272 2.62 8.25 -11.80
N ALA A 273 2.08 8.04 -12.99
CA ALA A 273 1.14 8.97 -13.62
C ALA A 273 -0.24 8.95 -12.94
N ALA A 274 -0.73 7.77 -12.56
CA ALA A 274 -1.99 7.61 -11.83
C ALA A 274 -1.93 8.24 -10.44
N GLN A 275 -0.83 8.05 -9.70
CA GLN A 275 -0.60 8.67 -8.40
C GLN A 275 -0.63 10.21 -8.47
N ARG A 276 0.03 10.80 -9.48
CA ARG A 276 -0.02 12.25 -9.72
C ARG A 276 -1.45 12.76 -9.96
N LYS A 277 -2.23 12.06 -10.79
CA LYS A 277 -3.64 12.41 -11.02
C LYS A 277 -4.49 12.30 -9.76
N ALA A 278 -4.25 11.28 -8.93
CA ALA A 278 -4.95 11.11 -7.67
C ALA A 278 -4.62 12.23 -6.69
N GLU A 279 -3.35 12.67 -6.63
CA GLU A 279 -2.93 13.78 -5.80
C GLU A 279 -3.54 15.12 -6.27
N GLU A 280 -3.54 15.38 -7.57
CA GLU A 280 -4.23 16.54 -8.16
C GLU A 280 -5.73 16.53 -7.84
N ALA A 281 -6.39 15.36 -7.89
CA ALA A 281 -7.80 15.23 -7.54
C ALA A 281 -8.06 15.53 -6.05
N ARG A 282 -7.20 15.04 -5.15
CA ARG A 282 -7.26 15.35 -3.71
C ARG A 282 -7.07 16.84 -3.44
N GLN A 283 -6.12 17.47 -4.12
CA GLN A 283 -5.91 18.93 -4.02
C GLN A 283 -7.16 19.69 -4.46
N ARG A 284 -7.77 19.31 -5.59
CA ARG A 284 -9.03 19.92 -6.06
C ARG A 284 -10.17 19.72 -5.06
N LEU A 285 -10.31 18.53 -4.49
CA LEU A 285 -11.34 18.25 -3.49
C LEU A 285 -11.17 19.15 -2.25
N SER A 286 -9.95 19.30 -1.73
CA SER A 286 -9.71 20.16 -0.57
C SER A 286 -10.01 21.64 -0.84
N LEU A 287 -9.82 22.12 -2.08
CA LEU A 287 -10.24 23.47 -2.47
C LEU A 287 -11.76 23.62 -2.48
N VAL A 288 -12.47 22.60 -2.98
CA VAL A 288 -13.94 22.59 -2.98
C VAL A 288 -14.49 22.53 -1.55
N GLU A 289 -13.91 21.72 -0.67
CA GLU A 289 -14.31 21.63 0.73
C GLU A 289 -14.14 22.96 1.47
N ARG A 290 -13.00 23.65 1.27
CA ARG A 290 -12.78 24.99 1.84
C ARG A 290 -13.79 26.01 1.32
N ALA A 291 -14.05 26.02 0.01
CA ALA A 291 -15.05 26.90 -0.57
C ALA A 291 -16.46 26.62 -0.03
N ALA A 292 -16.79 25.35 0.22
CA ALA A 292 -18.07 24.95 0.81
C ALA A 292 -18.17 25.39 2.29
N GLN A 293 -17.09 25.28 3.07
CA GLN A 293 -17.03 25.78 4.44
C GLN A 293 -17.24 27.30 4.49
N GLU A 294 -16.52 28.06 3.68
CA GLU A 294 -16.67 29.52 3.59
C GLU A 294 -18.09 29.93 3.17
N ALA A 295 -18.71 29.20 2.24
CA ALA A 295 -20.09 29.44 1.83
C ALA A 295 -21.08 29.15 2.96
N SER A 296 -20.86 28.08 3.72
CA SER A 296 -21.67 27.73 4.88
C SER A 296 -21.57 28.80 5.99
N GLU A 297 -20.38 29.31 6.27
CA GLU A 297 -20.17 30.40 7.22
C GLU A 297 -20.85 31.71 6.79
N LYS A 298 -20.81 32.02 5.49
CA LYS A 298 -21.55 33.17 4.95
C LYS A 298 -23.05 32.98 5.14
N LEU A 299 -23.59 31.81 4.83
CA LEU A 299 -25.02 31.51 5.00
C LEU A 299 -25.46 31.61 6.47
N THR A 300 -24.64 31.14 7.42
CA THR A 300 -24.95 31.25 8.85
C THR A 300 -24.89 32.69 9.34
N SER A 301 -23.91 33.49 8.88
CA SER A 301 -23.82 34.92 9.22
C SER A 301 -24.96 35.75 8.61
N GLU A 302 -25.38 35.47 7.38
CA GLU A 302 -26.55 36.11 6.78
C GLU A 302 -27.84 35.76 7.54
N ARG A 303 -27.99 34.50 7.94
CA ARG A 303 -29.15 34.05 8.71
C ARG A 303 -29.23 34.75 10.07
N SER A 304 -28.12 34.83 10.80
CA SER A 304 -28.09 35.51 12.11
C SER A 304 -28.34 37.02 11.97
N ALA A 305 -27.83 37.65 10.90
CA ALA A 305 -28.12 39.05 10.61
C ALA A 305 -29.61 39.30 10.32
N ARG A 306 -30.27 38.39 9.56
CA ARG A 306 -31.73 38.48 9.31
C ARG A 306 -32.54 38.30 10.59
N GLU A 307 -32.19 37.33 11.43
CA GLU A 307 -32.85 37.10 12.71
C GLU A 307 -32.71 38.31 13.64
N ALA A 308 -31.52 38.91 13.71
CA ALA A 308 -31.29 40.14 14.47
C ALA A 308 -32.09 41.34 13.94
N ALA A 309 -32.19 41.49 12.61
CA ALA A 309 -32.96 42.56 11.99
C ALA A 309 -34.47 42.43 12.28
N GLU A 310 -35.03 41.21 12.26
CA GLU A 310 -36.42 40.97 12.63
C GLU A 310 -36.67 41.25 14.11
N LEU A 311 -35.75 40.86 15.01
CA LEU A 311 -35.87 41.18 16.43
C LEU A 311 -35.84 42.70 16.68
N ALA A 312 -34.93 43.42 16.02
CA ALA A 312 -34.84 44.87 16.12
C ALA A 312 -36.13 45.56 15.63
N LYS A 313 -36.72 45.04 14.55
CA LYS A 313 -38.01 45.52 14.03
C LYS A 313 -39.15 45.28 15.03
N GLN A 314 -39.21 44.10 15.66
CA GLN A 314 -40.20 43.80 16.71
C GLN A 314 -40.06 44.75 17.90
N GLN A 315 -38.83 44.96 18.39
CA GLN A 315 -38.55 45.88 19.49
C GLN A 315 -38.96 47.33 19.17
N ALA A 316 -38.68 47.79 17.94
CA ALA A 316 -39.10 49.12 17.49
C ALA A 316 -40.63 49.26 17.42
N GLN A 317 -41.33 48.21 16.96
CA GLN A 317 -42.79 48.19 16.95
C GLN A 317 -43.35 48.23 18.37
N GLU A 318 -42.79 47.45 19.30
CA GLU A 318 -43.18 47.51 20.71
C GLU A 318 -42.96 48.90 21.33
N GLN A 319 -41.81 49.52 21.08
CA GLN A 319 -41.54 50.89 21.54
C GLN A 319 -42.57 51.88 20.99
N LEU A 320 -42.87 51.83 19.70
CA LEU A 320 -43.88 52.68 19.08
C LEU A 320 -45.27 52.47 19.72
N THR A 321 -45.64 51.23 20.03
CA THR A 321 -46.91 50.94 20.70
C THR A 321 -46.96 51.51 22.12
N LYS A 322 -45.85 51.44 22.87
CA LYS A 322 -45.71 52.03 24.21
C LYS A 322 -45.83 53.55 24.17
N GLU A 323 -45.14 54.20 23.24
CA GLU A 323 -45.21 55.66 23.05
C GLU A 323 -46.61 56.13 22.67
N ARG A 324 -47.28 55.43 21.74
CA ARG A 324 -48.68 55.72 21.38
C ARG A 324 -49.63 55.56 22.56
N ALA A 325 -49.44 54.52 23.37
CA ALA A 325 -50.25 54.31 24.57
C ALA A 325 -50.01 55.42 25.61
N ALA A 326 -48.76 55.85 25.80
CA ALA A 326 -48.41 56.95 26.70
C ALA A 326 -49.02 58.29 26.23
N TRP A 327 -48.93 58.58 24.92
CA TRP A 327 -49.53 59.78 24.34
C TRP A 327 -51.06 59.79 24.51
N ALA A 328 -51.73 58.67 24.22
CA ALA A 328 -53.17 58.53 24.42
C ALA A 328 -53.62 58.57 25.89
N ALA A 329 -52.73 58.24 26.83
CA ALA A 329 -52.98 58.40 28.26
C ALA A 329 -52.87 59.87 28.69
N ALA A 330 -51.83 60.57 28.23
CA ALA A 330 -51.64 62.00 28.48
C ALA A 330 -52.77 62.85 27.88
N GLU A 331 -53.25 62.50 26.68
CA GLU A 331 -54.40 63.17 26.06
C GLU A 331 -55.69 62.99 26.88
N ARG A 332 -55.92 61.78 27.41
CA ARG A 332 -57.06 61.49 28.30
C ARG A 332 -56.98 62.26 29.62
N GLU A 333 -55.78 62.41 30.18
CA GLU A 333 -55.55 63.19 31.40
C GLU A 333 -55.80 64.68 31.15
N ALA A 334 -55.28 65.23 30.04
CA ALA A 334 -55.54 66.62 29.64
C ALA A 334 -57.04 66.90 29.39
N GLU A 335 -57.76 65.98 28.74
CA GLU A 335 -59.22 66.09 28.60
C GLU A 335 -59.95 66.05 29.95
N ALA A 336 -59.47 65.23 30.89
CA ALA A 336 -60.06 65.14 32.23
C ALA A 336 -59.85 66.45 33.00
N ASP A 337 -58.64 67.01 32.98
CA ASP A 337 -58.30 68.29 33.60
C ASP A 337 -59.15 69.43 33.00
N GLU A 338 -59.32 69.47 31.67
CA GLU A 338 -60.16 70.48 31.02
C GLU A 338 -61.65 70.34 31.42
N ARG A 339 -62.15 69.11 31.57
CA ARG A 339 -63.51 68.84 32.06
C ARG A 339 -63.67 69.27 33.52
N GLU A 340 -62.68 69.02 34.36
CA GLU A 340 -62.67 69.48 35.75
C GLU A 340 -62.65 71.01 35.82
N GLU A 341 -61.81 71.69 35.04
CA GLU A 341 -61.77 73.15 34.99
C GLU A 341 -63.11 73.74 34.51
N LYS A 342 -63.71 73.15 33.46
CA LYS A 342 -65.05 73.53 32.99
C LYS A 342 -66.12 73.33 34.06
N GLN A 343 -66.09 72.22 34.80
CA GLN A 343 -67.00 71.99 35.93
C GLN A 343 -66.79 73.01 37.06
N GLN A 344 -65.55 73.33 37.41
CA GLN A 344 -65.22 74.33 38.42
C GLN A 344 -65.68 75.74 37.99
N ARG A 345 -65.46 76.12 36.72
CA ARG A 345 -65.97 77.38 36.15
C ARG A 345 -67.50 77.43 36.16
N ALA A 346 -68.19 76.34 35.83
CA ALA A 346 -69.65 76.27 35.89
C ALA A 346 -70.19 76.40 37.33
N LYS A 347 -69.54 75.75 38.31
CA LYS A 347 -69.86 75.91 39.74
C LYS A 347 -69.62 77.34 40.22
N GLY A 348 -68.53 77.99 39.79
CA GLY A 348 -68.23 79.40 40.08
C GLY A 348 -69.23 80.39 39.44
N HIS A 349 -69.70 80.12 38.22
CA HIS A 349 -70.75 80.90 37.56
C HIS A 349 -72.11 80.74 38.26
N SER A 350 -72.44 79.53 38.74
CA SER A 350 -73.63 79.27 39.55
C SER A 350 -73.59 80.01 40.89
N ALA A 351 -72.45 80.01 41.59
CA ALA A 351 -72.26 80.76 42.83
C ALA A 351 -72.40 82.28 42.63
N LYS A 352 -71.86 82.83 41.54
CA LYS A 352 -72.05 84.25 41.17
C LYS A 352 -73.50 84.59 40.79
N LYS A 353 -74.23 83.67 40.15
CA LYS A 353 -75.66 83.85 39.78
C LYS A 353 -76.58 83.81 41.00
N VAL A 354 -76.26 83.01 42.02
CA VAL A 354 -76.93 83.02 43.33
C VAL A 354 -76.64 84.33 44.08
N ALA A 355 -75.39 84.81 44.07
CA ALA A 355 -75.02 86.07 44.72
C ALA A 355 -75.71 87.31 44.12
N TYR A 356 -75.98 87.32 42.80
CA TYR A 356 -76.74 88.39 42.14
C TYR A 356 -78.25 88.34 42.46
N ARG A 357 -78.81 87.16 42.74
CA ARG A 357 -80.24 87.00 43.05
C ARG A 357 -80.59 87.39 44.50
N THR A 358 -79.62 87.39 45.41
CA THR A 358 -79.81 87.78 46.81
C THR A 358 -79.64 89.30 47.04
N ARG A 359 -79.26 90.07 46.02
CA ARG A 359 -78.99 91.52 46.15
C ARG A 359 -79.84 92.35 45.17
N LEU A 360 -81.17 92.24 45.29
CA LEU A 360 -82.13 93.16 44.69
C LEU A 360 -83.00 93.77 45.80
N MET A 361 -82.56 94.90 46.33
CA MET A 361 -83.41 95.88 47.02
C MET A 361 -83.94 96.88 45.99
N PRO A 362 -85.18 97.37 46.08
CA PRO A 362 -85.77 98.27 45.08
C PRO A 362 -85.19 99.69 45.20
N MET A 363 -84.76 100.29 44.08
CA MET A 363 -84.40 101.71 43.99
C MET A 363 -85.59 102.56 43.50
N PRO A 364 -85.67 103.86 43.92
CA PRO A 364 -86.82 104.74 43.69
C PRO A 364 -86.83 105.38 42.28
N PRO A 365 -87.94 106.01 41.84
CA PRO A 365 -88.16 106.40 40.45
C PRO A 365 -87.31 107.61 40.01
N PRO A 366 -87.11 107.80 38.69
CA PRO A 366 -86.05 108.65 38.16
C PRO A 366 -86.45 110.14 38.06
N ALA A 367 -85.49 111.02 38.31
CA ALA A 367 -85.54 112.44 37.94
C ALA A 367 -85.00 112.67 36.50
N PRO A 368 -85.43 113.74 35.80
CA PRO A 368 -85.33 113.85 34.35
C PRO A 368 -83.94 114.30 33.85
N ARG A 369 -83.63 113.89 32.62
CA ARG A 369 -82.32 114.02 31.94
C ARG A 369 -81.99 115.46 31.52
N PRO A 370 -80.70 115.86 31.52
CA PRO A 370 -80.18 116.86 30.61
C PRO A 370 -79.46 116.23 29.39
N LYS A 371 -79.51 116.98 28.29
CA LYS A 371 -79.06 116.68 26.91
C LYS A 371 -77.53 116.69 26.74
N PRO A 372 -77.00 116.10 25.66
CA PRO A 372 -75.59 115.71 25.56
C PRO A 372 -74.70 116.89 25.16
N THR A 373 -73.56 117.01 25.82
CA THR A 373 -72.44 117.82 25.34
C THR A 373 -71.39 116.91 24.73
N PHE A 374 -71.36 116.97 23.41
CA PHE A 374 -70.29 116.52 22.53
C PHE A 374 -69.00 117.29 22.86
N ARG A 375 -67.84 116.64 22.97
CA ARG A 375 -66.52 117.16 22.54
C ARG A 375 -65.38 116.13 22.72
N PRO A 376 -64.26 116.27 21.99
CA PRO A 376 -63.69 115.18 21.21
C PRO A 376 -62.22 114.85 21.56
N TYR A 377 -61.73 113.80 20.90
CA TYR A 377 -60.37 113.59 20.39
C TYR A 377 -59.14 113.78 21.29
N ALA A 378 -58.36 112.70 21.36
CA ALA A 378 -56.91 112.67 21.10
C ALA A 378 -56.60 111.21 20.75
N ARG A 379 -56.39 110.76 19.50
CA ARG A 379 -55.26 110.99 18.57
C ARG A 379 -53.93 111.22 19.29
N TRP A 380 -52.96 110.35 19.05
CA TRP A 380 -51.66 110.54 18.36
C TRP A 380 -50.95 109.17 18.48
N ASP A 381 -50.77 108.44 17.38
CA ASP A 381 -49.58 108.45 16.50
C ASP A 381 -48.35 107.90 17.26
N TYR A 382 -47.68 106.83 16.83
CA TYR A 382 -47.18 106.47 15.49
C TYR A 382 -47.18 104.96 15.24
#